data_AF-A0A1Y2C992-F1
#
_entry.id   AF-A0A1Y2C992-F1
#
_cell.length_a   1.000
_cell.length_b   1.000
_cell.length_c   1.000
_cell.angle_alpha   90.00
_cell.angle_beta   90.00
_cell.angle_gamma   90.00
#
_symmetry.space_group_name_H-M   'P 1'
#
loop_
_entity.id
_entity.type
_entity.pdbx_description
1 polymer ?
#
loop_
_entity_poly.entity_id
_entity_poly.type
_entity_poly.pdbx_seq_one_letter_code
_entity_poly.pdbx_strand_id
1 'polypeptide(L)'
;MHSRNRPRRSPLRVLQPNTRRPLRPWLRGRPRAHTGVGLLPVPDGVQRRRVVGCELDPFLADHLRSVVATRYADGVLHVIEGDMFAVDLEAVRVDLFVLYLLPLGLGKLKGQLRRWLEGGGDGEGEGEGRRKRRIVTITYSIPGWECDRAIEVGDTVKQWLFYYELKDVRDE
;
A
#
# COMPACT_ATOMS: atom_id res chain seq x y z
N MET A 1 0.33 -29.82 -59.03
CA MET A 1 0.99 -28.66 -58.40
C MET A 1 0.29 -28.36 -57.07
N HIS A 2 0.88 -28.74 -55.92
CA HIS A 2 0.31 -28.49 -54.59
C HIS A 2 1.34 -27.74 -53.75
N SER A 3 1.09 -26.44 -53.55
CA SER A 3 1.93 -25.56 -52.74
C SER A 3 1.60 -25.75 -51.26
N ARG A 4 2.56 -26.27 -50.49
CA ARG A 4 2.45 -26.41 -49.03
C ARG A 4 2.94 -25.13 -48.37
N ASN A 5 2.00 -24.32 -47.90
CA ASN A 5 2.25 -23.13 -47.10
C ASN A 5 2.55 -23.55 -45.64
N ARG A 6 3.78 -23.34 -45.15
CA ARG A 6 4.13 -23.52 -43.73
C ARG A 6 4.29 -22.16 -43.06
N PRO A 7 3.63 -21.90 -41.91
CA PRO A 7 3.83 -20.67 -41.17
C PRO A 7 5.19 -20.65 -40.47
N ARG A 8 5.91 -19.53 -40.60
CA ARG A 8 7.15 -19.23 -39.89
C ARG A 8 6.86 -19.05 -38.40
N ARG A 9 7.44 -19.90 -37.56
CA ARG A 9 7.49 -19.68 -36.10
C ARG A 9 8.58 -18.65 -35.79
N SER A 10 8.20 -17.52 -35.22
CA SER A 10 9.12 -16.55 -34.62
C SER A 10 9.71 -17.13 -33.32
N PRO A 11 11.02 -16.96 -33.04
CA PRO A 11 11.60 -17.41 -31.78
C PRO A 11 11.23 -16.46 -30.64
N LEU A 12 10.72 -17.03 -29.55
CA LEU A 12 10.57 -16.39 -28.25
C LEU A 12 11.94 -15.89 -27.77
N ARG A 13 12.09 -14.57 -27.62
CA ARG A 13 13.22 -13.97 -26.91
C ARG A 13 13.03 -14.21 -25.42
N VAL A 14 13.85 -15.11 -24.87
CA VAL A 14 14.05 -15.27 -23.43
C VAL A 14 14.81 -14.04 -22.93
N LEU A 15 14.16 -13.20 -22.13
CA LEU A 15 14.80 -12.11 -21.39
C LEU A 15 15.66 -12.72 -20.28
N GLN A 16 16.97 -12.58 -20.40
CA GLN A 16 17.90 -12.97 -19.34
C GLN A 16 17.83 -11.98 -18.16
N PRO A 17 17.89 -12.46 -16.90
CA PRO A 17 17.94 -11.59 -15.73
C PRO A 17 19.28 -10.85 -15.67
N ASN A 18 19.20 -9.51 -15.66
CA ASN A 18 20.34 -8.62 -15.52
C ASN A 18 20.96 -8.80 -14.13
N THR A 19 22.25 -9.13 -14.10
CA THR A 19 23.03 -9.42 -12.90
C THR A 19 23.79 -8.17 -12.43
N ARG A 20 23.86 -8.02 -11.10
CA ARG A 20 24.85 -7.28 -10.31
C ARG A 20 24.79 -5.75 -10.32
N ARG A 21 24.18 -5.20 -9.27
CA ARG A 21 24.71 -4.02 -8.56
C ARG A 21 25.15 -4.42 -7.16
N PRO A 22 26.37 -4.09 -6.71
CA PRO A 22 26.80 -4.38 -5.34
C PRO A 22 26.07 -3.47 -4.33
N LEU A 23 25.55 -4.08 -3.27
CA LEU A 23 25.04 -3.37 -2.10
C LEU A 23 26.22 -2.71 -1.36
N ARG A 24 26.08 -1.43 -1.01
CA ARG A 24 27.08 -0.68 -0.23
C ARG A 24 27.16 -1.21 1.21
N PRO A 25 28.35 -1.26 1.82
CA PRO A 25 28.55 -1.83 3.17
C PRO A 25 28.24 -0.78 4.25
N TRP A 26 27.05 -0.86 4.86
CA TRP A 26 26.67 -0.05 6.04
C TRP A 26 26.48 -0.86 7.31
N LEU A 27 27.04 -2.07 7.39
CA LEU A 27 26.97 -2.91 8.59
C LEU A 27 28.29 -2.95 9.35
N ARG A 28 28.60 -1.88 10.09
CA ARG A 28 29.43 -1.98 11.30
C ARG A 28 28.86 -1.08 12.39
N GLY A 29 28.27 -1.74 13.38
CA GLY A 29 27.78 -1.13 14.61
C GLY A 29 26.66 -2.00 15.19
N ARG A 30 27.01 -3.01 15.99
CA ARG A 30 26.04 -3.67 16.87
C ARG A 30 25.93 -2.83 18.15
N PRO A 31 24.76 -2.27 18.50
CA PRO A 31 24.48 -1.92 19.89
C PRO A 31 24.01 -3.17 20.64
N ARG A 32 24.40 -3.24 21.91
CA ARG A 32 24.00 -4.26 22.87
C ARG A 32 22.50 -4.28 23.08
N ALA A 33 21.99 -5.46 23.45
CA ALA A 33 20.60 -5.68 23.85
C ALA A 33 20.21 -4.76 25.02
N HIS A 34 19.29 -3.82 24.75
CA HIS A 34 18.46 -3.20 25.77
C HIS A 34 17.03 -3.68 25.54
N THR A 35 16.54 -4.47 26.49
CA THR A 35 15.13 -4.84 26.63
C THR A 35 14.36 -3.61 27.05
N GLY A 36 13.93 -2.86 26.05
CA GLY A 36 13.05 -1.70 26.13
C GLY A 36 12.97 -1.19 24.71
N VAL A 37 11.78 -1.19 24.11
CA VAL A 37 11.56 -0.67 22.74
C VAL A 37 11.71 0.85 22.81
N GLY A 38 12.96 1.30 22.93
CA GLY A 38 13.34 2.70 22.89
C GLY A 38 13.14 3.17 21.47
N LEU A 39 12.10 3.97 21.26
CA LEU A 39 11.89 4.70 20.01
C LEU A 39 13.13 5.57 19.78
N LEU A 40 13.87 5.27 18.72
CA LEU A 40 14.96 6.15 18.28
C LEU A 40 14.35 7.54 17.99
N PRO A 41 15.00 8.62 18.44
CA PRO A 41 14.53 9.97 18.14
C PRO A 41 14.46 10.16 16.62
N VAL A 42 13.32 10.63 16.14
CA VAL A 42 13.13 11.01 14.75
C VAL A 42 13.94 12.29 14.51
N PRO A 43 14.86 12.34 13.53
CA PRO A 43 15.65 13.54 13.27
C PRO A 43 14.78 14.78 13.02
N ASP A 44 15.25 15.94 13.46
CA ASP A 44 14.62 17.22 13.14
C ASP A 44 14.47 17.38 11.62
N GLY A 45 13.28 17.81 11.18
CA GLY A 45 12.95 17.99 9.77
C GLY A 45 12.31 16.78 9.07
N VAL A 46 12.21 15.61 9.73
CA VAL A 46 11.42 14.49 9.19
C VAL A 46 9.95 14.70 9.54
N GLN A 47 9.13 15.02 8.54
CA GLN A 47 7.69 15.13 8.72
C GLN A 47 7.13 13.78 9.18
N ARG A 48 6.62 13.72 10.42
CA ARG A 48 5.97 12.52 10.95
C ARG A 48 4.75 12.19 10.10
N ARG A 49 4.71 10.98 9.56
CA ARG A 49 3.54 10.50 8.82
C ARG A 49 2.41 10.26 9.80
N ARG A 50 1.29 10.94 9.60
CA ARG A 50 0.05 10.67 10.34
C ARG A 50 -0.59 9.41 9.78
N VAL A 51 -1.09 8.57 10.66
CA VAL A 51 -1.73 7.29 10.34
C VAL A 51 -3.14 7.33 10.89
N VAL A 52 -4.09 6.84 10.10
CA VAL A 52 -5.47 6.62 10.55
C VAL A 52 -5.76 5.14 10.43
N GLY A 53 -6.13 4.51 11.54
CA GLY A 53 -6.69 3.16 11.58
C GLY A 53 -8.21 3.24 11.66
N CYS A 54 -8.91 2.30 11.02
CA CYS A 54 -10.34 2.09 11.19
C CYS A 54 -10.53 0.68 11.72
N GLU A 55 -11.22 0.54 12.85
CA GLU A 55 -11.45 -0.75 13.50
C GLU A 55 -12.88 -0.84 14.01
N LEU A 56 -13.56 -1.93 13.68
CA LEU A 56 -14.97 -2.13 14.05
C LEU A 56 -15.10 -2.73 15.45
N ASP A 57 -14.17 -3.62 15.84
CA ASP A 57 -14.18 -4.25 17.15
C ASP A 57 -13.60 -3.28 18.22
N PRO A 58 -14.43 -2.82 19.18
CA PRO A 58 -13.96 -1.88 20.20
C PRO A 58 -12.83 -2.46 21.07
N PHE A 59 -12.82 -3.78 21.32
CA PHE A 59 -11.74 -4.40 22.10
C PHE A 59 -10.42 -4.38 21.34
N LEU A 60 -10.46 -4.58 20.02
CA LEU A 60 -9.27 -4.50 19.18
C LEU A 60 -8.82 -3.05 19.02
N ALA A 61 -9.74 -2.09 18.91
CA ALA A 61 -9.41 -0.66 18.90
C ALA A 61 -8.70 -0.23 20.19
N ASP A 62 -9.19 -0.66 21.35
CA ASP A 62 -8.56 -0.41 22.64
C ASP A 62 -7.20 -1.09 22.76
N HIS A 63 -7.11 -2.34 22.31
CA HIS A 63 -5.85 -3.05 22.27
C HIS A 63 -4.81 -2.31 21.40
N LEU A 64 -5.19 -1.85 20.21
CA LEU A 64 -4.32 -1.05 19.32
C LEU A 64 -3.83 0.21 20.02
N ARG A 65 -4.72 0.95 20.70
CA ARG A 65 -4.32 2.13 21.49
C ARG A 65 -3.29 1.78 22.56
N SER A 66 -3.43 0.65 23.24
CA SER A 66 -2.48 0.23 24.27
C SER A 66 -1.10 -0.18 23.71
N VAL A 67 -1.08 -0.94 22.61
CA VAL A 67 0.16 -1.51 22.04
C VAL A 67 1.02 -0.44 21.39
N VAL A 68 0.40 0.57 20.79
CA VAL A 68 1.09 1.71 20.18
C VAL A 68 0.79 3.02 20.92
N ALA A 69 0.64 2.96 22.25
CA ALA A 69 0.25 4.07 23.11
C ALA A 69 1.08 5.34 22.90
N THR A 70 2.39 5.21 22.70
CA THR A 70 3.28 6.36 22.44
C THR A 70 2.96 7.06 21.12
N ARG A 71 2.63 6.31 20.05
CA ARG A 71 2.23 6.89 18.76
C ARG A 71 0.86 7.54 18.82
N TYR A 72 -0.04 6.98 19.63
CA TYR A 72 -1.36 7.55 19.86
C TYR A 72 -1.26 8.87 20.65
N ALA A 73 -0.51 8.87 21.76
CA ALA A 73 -0.28 10.06 22.59
C ALA A 73 0.41 11.20 21.81
N ASP A 74 1.34 10.87 20.91
CA ASP A 74 2.03 11.83 20.05
C ASP A 74 1.16 12.38 18.90
N GLY A 75 -0.11 11.95 18.79
CA GLY A 75 -1.01 12.33 17.70
C GLY A 75 -0.60 11.79 16.32
N VAL A 76 0.31 10.81 16.29
CA VAL A 76 0.79 10.16 15.06
C VAL A 76 -0.22 9.14 14.54
N LEU A 77 -0.95 8.48 15.44
CA LEU A 77 -2.03 7.56 15.11
C LEU A 77 -3.38 8.12 15.58
N HIS A 78 -4.37 8.09 14.71
CA HIS A 78 -5.78 8.22 15.07
C HIS A 78 -6.50 6.90 14.76
N VAL A 79 -7.39 6.48 15.66
CA VAL A 79 -8.21 5.28 15.47
C VAL A 79 -9.67 5.74 15.38
N ILE A 80 -10.29 5.46 14.24
CA ILE A 80 -11.72 5.58 14.02
C ILE A 80 -12.34 4.24 14.44
N GLU A 81 -13.12 4.24 15.51
CA GLU A 81 -13.96 3.10 15.85
C GLU A 81 -15.21 3.10 14.98
N GLY A 82 -15.39 2.06 14.17
CA GLY A 82 -16.56 1.94 13.32
C GLY A 82 -16.36 1.05 12.11
N ASP A 83 -17.45 0.89 11.36
CA ASP A 83 -17.45 0.13 10.11
C ASP A 83 -16.74 0.93 9.02
N MET A 84 -15.62 0.41 8.52
CA MET A 84 -14.87 1.04 7.44
C MET A 84 -15.67 1.19 6.14
N PHE A 85 -16.73 0.40 5.92
CA PHE A 85 -17.62 0.56 4.77
C PHE A 85 -18.55 1.77 4.92
N ALA A 86 -18.71 2.31 6.13
CA ALA A 86 -19.51 3.50 6.43
C ALA A 86 -18.66 4.78 6.62
N VAL A 87 -17.33 4.64 6.73
CA VAL A 87 -16.42 5.79 6.87
C VAL A 87 -16.31 6.55 5.55
N ASP A 88 -16.45 7.88 5.61
CA ASP A 88 -16.16 8.75 4.47
C ASP A 88 -14.65 8.84 4.22
N LEU A 89 -14.15 8.00 3.31
CA LEU A 89 -12.73 7.93 2.96
C LEU A 89 -12.16 9.25 2.40
N GLU A 90 -13.00 10.12 1.81
CA GLU A 90 -12.57 11.42 1.29
C GLU A 90 -12.30 12.41 2.43
N ALA A 91 -13.17 12.39 3.45
CA ALA A 91 -13.01 13.22 4.64
C ALA A 91 -11.76 12.87 5.48
N VAL A 92 -11.30 11.61 5.44
CA VAL A 92 -10.10 11.16 6.18
C VAL A 92 -8.80 11.81 5.65
N ARG A 93 -8.80 12.35 4.42
CA ARG A 93 -7.68 13.11 3.81
C ARG A 93 -6.32 12.39 3.89
N VAL A 94 -6.31 11.09 3.63
CA VAL A 94 -5.08 10.28 3.52
C VAL A 94 -4.52 10.28 2.09
N ASP A 95 -3.23 9.95 1.96
CA ASP A 95 -2.55 9.79 0.67
C ASP A 95 -2.34 8.31 0.29
N LEU A 96 -2.52 7.40 1.26
CA LEU A 96 -2.27 5.97 1.09
C LEU A 96 -3.30 5.18 1.90
N PHE A 97 -3.99 4.25 1.24
CA PHE A 97 -4.72 3.18 1.91
C PHE A 97 -3.88 1.90 1.92
N VAL A 98 -3.86 1.23 3.07
CA VAL A 98 -3.31 -0.12 3.22
C VAL A 98 -4.44 -1.02 3.69
N LEU A 99 -4.83 -1.99 2.87
CA LEU A 99 -6.00 -2.81 3.09
C LEU A 99 -5.58 -4.28 3.18
N TYR A 100 -6.01 -4.95 4.24
CA TYR A 100 -5.88 -6.40 4.37
C TYR A 100 -7.27 -7.00 4.63
N LEU A 101 -7.98 -7.25 3.53
CA LEU A 101 -9.37 -7.70 3.55
C LEU A 101 -9.55 -8.88 2.59
N LEU A 102 -10.58 -9.67 2.84
CA LEU A 102 -11.03 -10.69 1.89
C LEU A 102 -11.55 -10.04 0.58
N PRO A 103 -11.54 -10.77 -0.55
CA PRO A 103 -12.00 -10.24 -1.84
C PRO A 103 -13.41 -9.62 -1.80
N LEU A 104 -14.34 -10.18 -1.02
CA LEU A 104 -15.69 -9.63 -0.88
C LEU A 104 -15.68 -8.24 -0.22
N GLY A 105 -14.82 -8.03 0.79
CA GLY A 105 -14.65 -6.73 1.43
C GLY A 105 -14.02 -5.70 0.48
N LEU A 106 -12.98 -6.10 -0.25
CA LEU A 106 -12.37 -5.25 -1.28
C LEU A 106 -13.39 -4.86 -2.37
N GLY A 107 -14.23 -5.80 -2.79
CA GLY A 107 -15.31 -5.57 -3.74
C GLY A 107 -16.31 -4.51 -3.28
N LYS A 108 -16.73 -4.56 -2.00
CA LYS A 108 -17.64 -3.57 -1.41
C LYS A 108 -17.05 -2.16 -1.39
N LEU A 109 -15.73 -2.02 -1.25
CA LEU A 109 -15.05 -0.72 -1.20
C LEU A 109 -14.75 -0.10 -2.57
N LYS A 110 -14.87 -0.84 -3.68
CA LYS A 110 -14.49 -0.37 -5.03
C LYS A 110 -15.02 1.04 -5.35
N GLY A 111 -16.32 1.28 -5.10
CA GLY A 111 -16.94 2.57 -5.38
C GLY A 111 -16.36 3.73 -4.58
N GLN A 112 -16.11 3.52 -3.28
CA GLN A 112 -15.51 4.54 -2.41
C GLN A 112 -14.04 4.78 -2.74
N LEU A 113 -13.28 3.71 -2.98
CA LEU A 113 -11.87 3.78 -3.34
C LEU A 113 -11.66 4.46 -4.69
N ARG A 114 -12.56 4.25 -5.66
CA ARG A 114 -12.54 4.95 -6.94
C ARG A 114 -12.75 6.45 -6.76
N ARG A 115 -13.85 6.83 -6.10
CA ARG A 115 -14.14 8.25 -5.83
C ARG A 115 -12.99 8.92 -5.08
N TRP A 116 -12.45 8.24 -4.07
CA TRP A 116 -11.27 8.71 -3.37
C TRP A 116 -10.03 8.81 -4.27
N LEU A 117 -9.76 7.87 -5.19
CA LEU A 117 -8.62 8.04 -6.11
C LEU A 117 -8.82 9.25 -7.04
N GLU A 118 -10.03 9.43 -7.56
CA GLU A 118 -10.40 10.47 -8.54
C GLU A 118 -10.43 11.87 -7.90
N GLY A 119 -11.05 12.01 -6.73
CA GLY A 119 -11.23 13.26 -5.98
C GLY A 119 -9.95 13.82 -5.34
N GLY A 120 -8.77 13.31 -5.71
CA GLY A 120 -7.47 13.87 -5.32
C GLY A 120 -7.04 15.07 -6.14
N GLY A 121 -7.94 15.62 -6.96
CA GLY A 121 -7.67 16.67 -7.95
C GLY A 121 -7.85 18.11 -7.47
N ASP A 122 -8.55 18.36 -6.37
CA ASP A 122 -9.11 19.70 -6.10
C ASP A 122 -8.18 20.61 -5.27
N GLY A 123 -6.87 20.37 -5.36
CA GLY A 123 -5.91 21.42 -5.01
C GLY A 123 -5.95 22.48 -6.10
N GLU A 124 -6.93 23.39 -6.03
CA GLU A 124 -6.95 24.63 -6.80
C GLU A 124 -5.65 25.41 -6.53
N GLY A 125 -4.69 25.23 -7.44
CA GLY A 125 -3.34 25.73 -7.28
C GLY A 125 -2.47 25.14 -8.38
N GLU A 126 -2.55 25.74 -9.57
CA GLU A 126 -1.57 25.57 -10.64
C GLU A 126 -0.18 25.96 -10.08
N GLY A 127 0.52 25.05 -9.43
CA GLY A 127 1.79 25.40 -8.81
C GLY A 127 2.52 24.27 -8.10
N GLU A 128 1.87 23.49 -7.23
CA GLU A 128 2.62 22.58 -6.36
C GLU A 128 1.84 21.30 -6.00
N GLY A 129 2.18 20.21 -6.68
CA GLY A 129 2.12 18.85 -6.14
C GLY A 129 0.73 18.28 -5.84
N ARG A 130 0.00 17.84 -6.87
CA ARG A 130 -1.13 16.91 -6.70
C ARG A 130 -0.68 15.75 -5.80
N ARG A 131 -1.29 15.61 -4.61
CA ARG A 131 -0.89 14.56 -3.67
C ARG A 131 -1.16 13.19 -4.29
N LYS A 132 -0.12 12.38 -4.36
CA LYS A 132 -0.17 11.07 -5.01
C LYS A 132 -0.93 10.07 -4.14
N ARG A 133 -2.24 9.93 -4.40
CA ARG A 133 -3.12 8.92 -3.80
C ARG A 133 -2.76 7.52 -4.31
N ARG A 134 -2.65 6.57 -3.38
CA ARG A 134 -2.26 5.17 -3.63
C ARG A 134 -3.08 4.21 -2.79
N ILE A 135 -3.30 3.01 -3.32
CA ILE A 135 -3.86 1.89 -2.56
C ILE A 135 -2.85 0.75 -2.59
N VAL A 136 -2.66 0.11 -1.44
CA VAL A 136 -1.94 -1.15 -1.33
C VAL A 136 -2.87 -2.17 -0.70
N THR A 137 -3.06 -3.30 -1.35
CA THR A 137 -3.78 -4.44 -0.76
C THR A 137 -2.79 -5.57 -0.43
N ILE A 138 -3.07 -6.27 0.67
CA ILE A 138 -2.27 -7.39 1.16
C ILE A 138 -3.02 -8.69 0.88
N THR A 139 -2.31 -9.69 0.35
CA THR A 139 -2.76 -11.04 0.00
C THR A 139 -3.71 -11.14 -1.19
N TYR A 140 -4.71 -10.25 -1.30
CA TYR A 140 -5.72 -10.29 -2.35
C TYR A 140 -5.74 -8.99 -3.17
N SER A 141 -5.92 -9.10 -4.49
CA SER A 141 -6.17 -7.96 -5.37
C SER A 141 -7.63 -7.50 -5.27
N ILE A 142 -7.88 -6.24 -5.64
CA ILE A 142 -9.24 -5.71 -5.79
C ILE A 142 -9.92 -6.41 -6.98
N PRO A 143 -11.08 -7.07 -6.80
CA PRO A 143 -11.71 -7.83 -7.88
C PRO A 143 -12.08 -6.97 -9.09
N GLY A 144 -11.67 -7.40 -10.28
CA GLY A 144 -11.93 -6.72 -11.56
C GLY A 144 -11.17 -5.40 -11.74
N TRP A 145 -10.12 -5.15 -10.96
CA TRP A 145 -9.16 -4.06 -11.19
C TRP A 145 -7.80 -4.64 -11.57
N GLU A 146 -7.17 -4.08 -12.59
CA GLU A 146 -5.77 -4.31 -12.88
C GLU A 146 -4.90 -3.52 -11.88
N CYS A 147 -3.87 -4.15 -11.32
CA CYS A 147 -2.91 -3.46 -10.45
C CYS A 147 -1.70 -2.97 -11.26
N ASP A 148 -1.13 -1.83 -10.88
CA ASP A 148 0.09 -1.30 -11.53
C ASP A 148 1.31 -2.18 -11.25
N ARG A 149 1.33 -2.79 -10.07
CA ARG A 149 2.45 -3.61 -9.59
C ARG A 149 1.96 -4.65 -8.61
N ALA A 150 2.51 -5.85 -8.72
CA ALA A 150 2.39 -6.91 -7.73
C ALA A 150 3.79 -7.32 -7.24
N ILE A 151 3.95 -7.53 -5.93
CA ILE A 151 5.21 -7.97 -5.31
C ILE A 151 4.91 -9.12 -4.36
N GLU A 152 5.60 -10.25 -4.52
CA GLU A 152 5.60 -11.33 -3.54
C GLU A 152 6.57 -10.99 -2.40
N VAL A 153 6.11 -11.15 -1.15
CA VAL A 153 6.90 -10.90 0.07
C VAL A 153 6.79 -12.09 1.02
N GLY A 154 7.82 -12.29 1.84
CA GLY A 154 7.87 -13.35 2.86
C GLY A 154 8.65 -14.59 2.41
N ASP A 155 9.54 -15.06 3.28
CA ASP A 155 10.42 -16.20 2.99
C ASP A 155 9.75 -17.55 3.29
N THR A 156 8.90 -17.60 4.33
CA THR A 156 8.22 -18.83 4.77
C THR A 156 6.74 -18.84 4.39
N VAL A 157 6.04 -17.72 4.62
CA VAL A 157 4.65 -17.53 4.19
C VAL A 157 4.65 -16.45 3.13
N LYS A 158 4.41 -16.86 1.90
CA LYS A 158 4.34 -15.96 0.75
C LYS A 158 3.05 -15.17 0.80
N GLN A 159 3.16 -13.85 0.74
CA GLN A 159 2.05 -12.92 0.61
C GLN A 159 2.27 -12.04 -0.62
N TRP A 160 1.19 -11.56 -1.21
CA TRP A 160 1.24 -10.64 -2.33
C TRP A 160 0.88 -9.22 -1.88
N LEU A 161 1.61 -8.23 -2.36
CA LEU A 161 1.29 -6.82 -2.24
C LEU A 161 0.89 -6.30 -3.62
N PHE A 162 -0.33 -5.81 -3.76
CA PHE A 162 -0.83 -5.21 -4.99
C PHE A 162 -0.94 -3.70 -4.83
N TYR A 163 -0.43 -2.95 -5.80
CA TYR A 163 -0.36 -1.50 -5.78
C TYR A 163 -1.29 -0.92 -6.85
N TYR A 164 -2.02 0.14 -6.48
CA TYR A 164 -2.95 0.85 -7.35
C TYR A 164 -2.73 2.36 -7.27
N GLU A 165 -2.64 3.01 -8.42
CA GLU A 165 -2.52 4.46 -8.63
C GLU A 165 -3.56 4.92 -9.66
N LEU A 166 -3.96 6.20 -9.60
CA LEU A 166 -5.02 6.77 -10.46
C LEU A 166 -4.73 6.67 -11.97
N LYS A 167 -3.49 6.41 -12.40
CA LYS A 167 -3.12 6.43 -13.81
C LYS A 167 -3.81 5.31 -14.61
N ASP A 168 -4.18 4.21 -13.97
CA ASP A 168 -4.55 2.97 -14.66
C ASP A 168 -5.73 2.20 -14.03
N VAL A 169 -6.58 2.84 -13.20
CA VAL A 169 -7.84 2.19 -12.78
C VAL A 169 -8.81 2.16 -13.97
N ARG A 170 -8.76 1.09 -14.75
CA ARG A 170 -9.71 0.78 -15.82
C ARG A 170 -10.66 -0.29 -15.31
N ASP A 171 -11.96 -0.10 -15.52
CA ASP A 171 -12.91 -1.19 -15.42
C ASP A 171 -12.71 -2.10 -16.64
N GLU A 172 -12.58 -3.41 -16.40
CA GLU A 172 -12.77 -4.43 -17.44
C GLU A 172 -14.23 -4.45 -17.93
#